data_AF-A0A377Z7G3-F1
#
_entry.id   AF-A0A377Z7G3-F1
#
_cell.length_a   1.000
_cell.length_b   1.000
_cell.length_c   1.000
_cell.angle_alpha   90.00
_cell.angle_beta   90.00
_cell.angle_gamma   90.00
#
_symmetry.space_group_name_H-M   'P 1'
#
loop_
_entity.id
_entity.type
_entity.pdbx_description
1 polymer ?
#
loop_
_entity_poly.entity_id
_entity_poly.type
_entity_poly.pdbx_seq_one_letter_code
_entity_poly.pdbx_strand_id
1 'polypeptide(L)' 'MLFRMQGESFLCLEPQSHPVNAHNMDGQPGLRVLGAGEKLNFSLKIIIEGA' A
#
# COMPACT_ATOMS: atom_id res chain seq x y z
N MET A 1 0.17 -1.72 4.96
CA MET A 1 -0.42 -2.90 5.62
C MET A 1 0.68 -3.93 5.86
N LEU A 2 0.56 -4.74 6.91
CA LEU A 2 1.48 -5.81 7.25
C LEU A 2 0.65 -7.07 7.46
N PHE A 3 1.03 -8.16 6.82
CA PHE A 3 0.39 -9.45 7.01
C PHE A 3 1.43 -10.53 7.29
N ARG A 4 1.05 -11.49 8.14
CA ARG A 4 1.83 -12.69 8.41
C ARG A 4 0.89 -13.87 8.53
N MET A 5 1.13 -14.90 7.73
CA MET A 5 0.38 -16.13 7.80
C MET A 5 0.76 -16.86 9.09
N GLN A 6 -0.24 -17.31 9.85
CA GLN A 6 0.02 -18.02 11.08
C GLN A 6 0.71 -19.36 10.77
N GLY A 7 1.81 -19.64 11.46
CA GLY A 7 2.60 -20.86 11.28
C GLY A 7 3.68 -20.78 10.20
N GLU A 8 3.75 -19.68 9.44
CA GLU A 8 4.70 -19.52 8.33
C GLU A 8 5.88 -18.62 8.71
N SER A 9 7.04 -18.89 8.11
CA SER A 9 8.29 -18.14 8.34
C SER A 9 8.52 -17.00 7.36
N PHE A 10 7.44 -16.36 6.89
CA PHE A 10 7.50 -15.18 6.03
C PHE A 10 6.51 -14.11 6.48
N LEU A 11 6.73 -12.86 6.02
CA LEU A 11 5.82 -11.74 6.21
C LEU A 11 5.61 -10.99 4.89
N CYS A 12 4.45 -10.36 4.74
CA CYS A 12 4.09 -9.52 3.60
C CYS A 12 4.20 -8.04 4.00
N LEU A 13 5.07 -7.31 3.30
CA LEU A 13 5.10 -5.85 3.36
C LEU A 13 4.19 -5.31 2.26
N GLU A 14 3.09 -4.67 2.64
CA GLU A 14 2.03 -4.27 1.71
C GLU A 14 1.86 -2.75 1.71
N PRO A 15 2.75 -2.01 1.04
CA PRO A 15 2.58 -0.57 0.87
C PRO A 15 1.36 -0.31 -0.02
N GLN A 16 0.45 0.55 0.43
CA GLN A 16 -0.82 0.87 -0.24
C GLN A 16 -0.97 2.38 -0.36
N SER A 17 -1.60 2.86 -1.44
CA SER A 17 -1.88 4.30 -1.61
C SER A 17 -3.08 4.78 -0.78
N HIS A 18 -4.00 3.87 -0.45
CA HIS A 18 -5.20 4.13 0.33
C HIS A 18 -5.62 2.86 1.10
N PRO A 19 -6.48 2.97 2.13
CA PRO A 19 -6.98 1.82 2.87
C PRO A 19 -7.79 0.85 2.01
N VAL A 20 -7.83 -0.41 2.45
CA VAL A 20 -8.79 -1.39 1.92
C VAL A 20 -10.20 -0.83 2.08
N ASN A 21 -11.04 -0.99 1.05
CA ASN A 21 -12.42 -0.53 1.02
C ASN A 21 -12.63 1.00 1.05
N ALA A 22 -11.60 1.81 0.77
CA ALA A 22 -11.72 3.28 0.82
C ALA A 22 -12.90 3.84 0.00
N HIS A 23 -13.24 3.24 -1.14
CA HIS A 23 -14.35 3.69 -1.99
C HIS A 23 -15.74 3.62 -1.33
N ASN A 24 -15.92 2.78 -0.30
CA ASN A 24 -17.17 2.65 0.45
C ASN A 24 -17.13 3.33 1.82
N MET A 25 -15.99 3.90 2.22
CA MET A 25 -15.85 4.58 3.51
C MET A 25 -16.29 6.04 3.39
N ASP A 26 -16.87 6.57 4.47
CA ASP A 26 -17.20 7.99 4.56
C ASP A 26 -15.96 8.84 4.29
N GLY A 27 -16.08 9.75 3.32
CA GLY A 27 -14.99 10.64 2.91
C GLY A 27 -13.90 9.99 2.05
N GLN A 28 -14.02 8.72 1.68
CA GLN A 28 -13.13 8.01 0.76
C GLN A 28 -11.62 8.24 1.02
N PRO A 29 -11.11 7.87 2.21
CA PRO A 29 -9.82 8.33 2.69
C PRO A 29 -8.66 7.87 1.79
N GLY A 30 -7.87 8.83 1.32
CA GLY A 30 -6.71 8.57 0.46
C GLY A 30 -7.04 8.12 -0.97
N LEU A 31 -8.31 7.83 -1.28
CA LEU A 31 -8.73 7.51 -2.64
C LEU A 31 -8.63 8.77 -3.50
N ARG A 32 -7.95 8.67 -4.64
CA ARG A 32 -7.76 9.78 -5.56
C ARG A 32 -8.11 9.35 -6.99
N VAL A 33 -9.01 10.10 -7.60
CA VAL A 33 -9.27 10.02 -9.05
C VAL A 33 -8.20 10.82 -9.77
N LEU A 34 -7.61 10.25 -10.81
CA LEU A 34 -6.67 10.96 -11.68
C LEU A 34 -7.43 11.56 -12.87
N GLY A 35 -7.26 12.86 -13.09
CA GLY A 35 -7.75 13.56 -14.26
C GLY A 35 -6.89 13.32 -15.51
N ALA A 36 -7.31 13.90 -16.64
CA ALA A 36 -6.56 13.80 -17.88
C ALA A 36 -5.15 14.38 -17.73
N GLY A 37 -4.13 13.58 -18.02
CA GLY A 37 -2.72 13.95 -17.92
C GLY A 37 -2.12 13.86 -16.51
N GLU A 38 -2.91 13.61 -15.47
CA GLU A 38 -2.38 13.37 -14.13
C GLU A 38 -1.73 11.98 -14.02
N LYS A 39 -0.71 11.88 -13.17
CA LYS A 39 0.03 10.64 -12.91
C LYS A 39 0.20 10.45 -11.41
N LEU A 40 0.01 9.21 -10.95
CA LEU A 40 0.45 8.79 -9.64
C LEU A 40 1.79 8.06 -9.78
N ASN A 41 2.80 8.52 -9.04
CA ASN A 41 4.07 7.83 -8.94
C ASN A 41 4.16 7.19 -7.55
N PHE A 42 4.55 5.92 -7.50
CA PHE A 42 4.73 5.18 -6.27
C PHE A 42 6.09 4.47 -6.31
N SER A 43 6.88 4.63 -5.26
CA SER A 43 8.20 4.03 -5.17
C SER A 43 8.40 3.36 -3.82
N LEU A 44 8.96 2.15 -3.84
CA LEU A 44 9.38 1.41 -2.66
C LEU A 44 10.87 1.08 -2.81
N LYS A 45 11.64 1.27 -1.74
CA LYS A 45 13.03 0.81 -1.65
C LYS A 45 13.15 -0.06 -0.41
N ILE A 46 13.60 -1.29 -0.60
CA ILE A 46 13.95 -2.21 0.49
C ILE A 46 15.47 -2.29 0.53
N ILE A 47 16.04 -2.04 1.71
CA ILE A 47 17.49 -2.05 1.94
C ILE A 47 17.76 -3.09 3.03
N ILE A 48 18.78 -3.91 2.80
CA ILE A 48 19.32 -4.82 3.80
C ILE A 48 20.74 -4.34 4.10
N GLU A 49 21.02 -4.06 5.37
CA GLU A 49 22.34 -3.63 5.82
C GLU A 49 22.95 -4.72 6.71
N GLY A 50 24.23 -5.02 6.50
CA GLY A 50 25.00 -5.93 7.38
C GLY A 50 24.79 -7.43 7.17
N ALA A 51 24.38 -7.86 5.98
CA ALA A 51 24.49 -9.26 5.55
C ALA A 51 25.89 -9.58 5.02
#